data_AF-A0A167APA4-F1
#
_entry.id   AF-A0A167APA4-F1
#
_cell.length_a   1.000
_cell.length_b   1.000
_cell.length_c   1.000
_cell.angle_alpha   90.00
_cell.angle_beta   90.00
_cell.angle_gamma   90.00
#
_symmetry.space_group_name_H-M   'P 1'
#
loop_
_entity.id
_entity.type
_entity.pdbx_description
1 polymer ?
#
loop_
_entity_poly.entity_id
_entity_poly.type
_entity_poly.pdbx_seq_one_letter_code
_entity_poly.pdbx_strand_id
1 'polypeptide(L)'
;MKFEQLLSHLDSGVCVEQLQKESLLDIALMSQCVCGEIKPSELSHVLQWANSLHWSGSISLNEYVDESISKCLLALKSGRLQGFIDHRIQQIEDAPLQETAQFLVNKINMANKVKHEENA
;
A
#
# COMPACT_ATOMS: atom_id res chain seq x y z
N MET A 1 5.49 -12.45 18.36
CA MET A 1 6.75 -11.74 18.03
C MET A 1 6.50 -10.23 17.90
N LYS A 2 5.73 -9.60 18.81
CA LYS A 2 5.31 -8.19 18.68
C LYS A 2 6.17 -7.18 19.46
N PHE A 3 6.92 -7.62 20.46
CA PHE A 3 7.66 -6.71 21.35
C PHE A 3 8.97 -6.21 20.73
N GLU A 4 9.70 -7.06 20.00
CA GLU A 4 10.96 -6.65 19.38
C GLU A 4 10.77 -5.70 18.19
N GLN A 5 9.68 -5.82 17.43
CA GLN A 5 9.33 -4.85 16.39
C GLN A 5 9.00 -3.48 16.99
N LEU A 6 8.25 -3.44 18.10
CA LEU A 6 7.98 -2.21 18.84
C LEU A 6 9.27 -1.56 19.37
N LEU A 7 10.20 -2.35 19.91
CA LEU A 7 11.50 -1.84 20.36
C LEU A 7 12.35 -1.30 19.19
N SER A 8 12.37 -1.99 18.05
CA SER A 8 13.07 -1.54 16.84
C SER A 8 12.49 -0.23 16.28
N HIS A 9 11.16 -0.08 16.28
CA HIS A 9 10.50 1.15 15.85
C HIS A 9 10.75 2.32 16.81
N LEU A 10 10.79 2.03 18.12
CA LEU A 10 11.13 3.02 19.14
C LEU A 10 12.59 3.50 19.00
N ASP A 11 13.53 2.59 18.76
CA ASP A 11 14.96 2.88 18.63
C ASP A 11 15.29 3.64 17.31
N SER A 12 14.46 3.46 16.28
CA SER A 12 14.59 4.15 14.98
C SER A 12 13.78 5.46 14.89
N GLY A 13 12.98 5.79 15.91
CA GLY A 13 12.11 6.97 15.91
C GLY A 13 10.93 6.89 14.94
N VAL A 14 10.58 5.70 14.46
CA VAL A 14 9.49 5.47 13.51
C VAL A 14 8.16 5.40 14.26
N CYS A 15 7.21 6.26 13.88
CA CYS A 15 5.85 6.19 14.40
C CYS A 15 5.12 4.97 13.81
N VAL A 16 4.86 3.96 14.63
CA VAL A 16 4.18 2.72 14.22
C VAL A 16 2.84 3.00 13.56
N GLU A 17 2.06 3.94 14.07
CA GLU A 17 0.78 4.33 13.47
C GLU A 17 0.94 4.92 12.06
N GLN A 18 1.98 5.73 11.83
CA GLN A 18 2.26 6.31 10.52
C GLN A 18 2.71 5.22 9.53
N LEU A 19 3.58 4.30 9.97
CA LEU A 19 4.06 3.19 9.15
C LEU A 19 2.92 2.26 8.70
N GLN A 20 1.96 2.00 9.59
CA GLN A 20 0.75 1.24 9.26
C GLN A 20 -0.11 1.94 8.20
N LYS A 21 -0.32 3.26 8.34
CA LYS A 21 -1.07 4.08 7.38
C LYS A 21 -0.38 4.11 6.01
N GLU A 22 0.93 4.32 6.00
CA GLU A 22 1.78 4.28 4.80
C GLU A 22 1.66 2.95 4.08
N SER A 23 1.72 1.85 4.83
CA SER A 23 1.64 0.50 4.28
C SER A 23 0.25 0.20 3.70
N LEU A 24 -0.82 0.64 4.36
CA LEU A 24 -2.17 0.50 3.84
C LEU A 24 -2.40 1.36 2.59
N LEU A 25 -1.87 2.59 2.57
CA LEU A 25 -1.92 3.49 1.42
C LEU A 25 -1.18 2.89 0.21
N ASP A 26 -0.01 2.30 0.42
CA ASP A 26 0.74 1.61 -0.63
C ASP A 26 -0.05 0.44 -1.24
N ILE A 27 -0.74 -0.35 -0.40
CA ILE A 27 -1.59 -1.45 -0.88
C ILE A 27 -2.79 -0.88 -1.68
N ALA A 28 -3.39 0.22 -1.23
CA ALA A 28 -4.50 0.87 -1.94
C ALA A 28 -4.07 1.46 -3.29
N LEU A 29 -2.86 2.03 -3.37
CA LEU A 29 -2.29 2.53 -4.63
C LEU A 29 -1.94 1.37 -5.58
N MET A 30 -1.40 0.27 -5.04
CA MET A 30 -1.13 -0.94 -5.83
C MET A 30 -2.41 -1.50 -6.46
N SER A 31 -3.54 -1.48 -5.76
CA SER A 31 -4.81 -1.93 -6.33
C SER A 31 -5.27 -1.10 -7.53
N GLN A 32 -4.89 0.17 -7.60
CA GLN A 32 -5.14 1.00 -8.78
C GLN A 32 -4.16 0.71 -9.92
N CYS A 33 -2.89 0.44 -9.58
CA CYS A 33 -1.84 0.21 -10.57
C CYS A 33 -1.96 -1.14 -11.29
N VAL A 34 -2.44 -2.18 -10.61
CA VAL A 34 -2.59 -3.54 -11.16
C VAL A 34 -3.50 -3.57 -12.39
N CYS A 35 -4.55 -2.75 -12.40
CA CYS A 35 -5.50 -2.60 -13.50
C CYS A 35 -4.88 -2.07 -14.80
N GLY A 36 -3.59 -1.69 -14.81
CA GLY A 36 -2.86 -1.25 -16.01
C GLY A 36 -3.15 0.20 -16.41
N GLU A 37 -4.36 0.67 -16.19
CA GLU A 37 -4.74 2.08 -16.29
C GLU A 37 -5.17 2.60 -14.92
N ILE A 38 -4.44 3.60 -14.40
CA ILE A 38 -4.85 4.30 -13.20
C ILE A 38 -6.01 5.23 -13.60
N LYS A 39 -7.24 4.82 -13.29
CA LYS A 39 -8.41 5.67 -13.53
C LYS A 39 -8.34 6.88 -12.61
N PRO A 40 -8.37 8.12 -13.14
CA PRO A 40 -8.29 9.33 -12.33
C PRO A 40 -9.38 9.40 -11.25
N SER A 41 -10.57 8.85 -11.53
CA SER A 41 -11.67 8.77 -10.56
C SER A 41 -11.34 7.86 -9.37
N GLU A 42 -10.77 6.67 -9.60
CA GLU A 42 -10.43 5.73 -8.53
C GLU A 42 -9.23 6.22 -7.73
N LEU A 43 -8.23 6.81 -8.40
CA LEU A 43 -7.13 7.48 -7.74
C LEU A 43 -7.62 8.64 -6.87
N SER A 44 -8.59 9.43 -7.34
CA SER A 44 -9.14 10.54 -6.56
C SER A 44 -9.80 10.09 -5.25
N HIS A 45 -10.45 8.91 -5.23
CA HIS A 45 -11.00 8.33 -4.00
C HIS A 45 -9.89 7.93 -3.01
N VAL A 46 -8.81 7.32 -3.50
CA VAL A 46 -7.65 6.97 -2.67
C VAL A 46 -6.97 8.23 -2.13
N LEU A 47 -6.81 9.26 -2.97
CA LEU A 47 -6.25 10.56 -2.57
C LEU A 47 -7.14 11.28 -1.57
N GLN A 48 -8.47 11.26 -1.74
CA GLN A 48 -9.40 11.87 -0.81
C GLN A 48 -9.34 11.19 0.57
N TRP A 49 -9.27 9.86 0.58
CA TRP A 49 -9.04 9.11 1.81
C TRP A 49 -7.66 9.40 2.41
N ALA A 50 -6.61 9.45 1.60
CA ALA A 50 -5.26 9.79 2.08
C ALA A 50 -5.23 11.18 2.75
N ASN A 51 -5.94 12.16 2.19
CA ASN A 51 -6.06 13.50 2.76
C ASN A 51 -6.87 13.54 4.08
N SER A 52 -7.68 12.52 4.37
CA SER A 52 -8.36 12.41 5.68
C SER A 52 -7.48 11.76 6.75
N LEU A 53 -6.34 11.18 6.37
CA LEU A 53 -5.39 10.62 7.31
C LEU A 53 -4.62 11.74 8.02
N HIS A 54 -4.44 11.59 9.34
CA HIS A 54 -3.45 12.40 10.04
C HIS A 54 -2.05 11.95 9.62
N TRP A 55 -1.47 12.70 8.69
CA TRP A 55 -0.16 12.47 8.09
C TRP A 55 0.93 13.17 8.91
N SER A 56 1.89 12.39 9.41
CA SER A 56 3.05 12.88 10.16
C SER A 56 4.39 12.43 9.55
N GLY A 57 4.37 12.05 8.28
CA GLY A 57 5.57 11.66 7.53
C GLY A 57 6.57 12.80 7.36
N SER A 58 7.83 12.46 7.12
CA SER A 58 8.92 13.42 6.88
C SER A 58 8.80 14.17 5.56
N ILE A 59 8.05 13.62 4.61
CA ILE A 59 7.72 14.21 3.31
C ILE A 59 6.23 14.53 3.25
N SER A 60 5.83 15.40 2.31
CA SER A 60 4.41 15.68 2.13
C SER A 60 3.65 14.45 1.62
N LEU A 61 2.37 14.38 1.93
CA LEU A 61 1.52 13.26 1.49
C LEU A 61 1.52 13.11 -0.05
N ASN A 62 1.52 14.23 -0.78
CA ASN A 62 1.54 14.21 -2.25
C ASN A 62 2.86 13.62 -2.77
N GLU A 63 4.00 14.06 -2.23
CA GLU A 63 5.31 13.49 -2.58
C GLU A 63 5.37 12.00 -2.28
N TYR A 64 4.82 11.58 -1.12
CA TYR A 64 4.75 10.17 -0.77
C TYR A 64 3.91 9.38 -1.78
N VAL A 65 2.73 9.88 -2.14
CA VAL A 65 1.87 9.20 -3.11
C VAL A 65 2.55 9.06 -4.47
N ASP A 66 3.20 10.12 -4.96
CA ASP A 66 3.91 10.09 -6.25
C ASP A 66 5.07 9.07 -6.24
N GLU A 67 5.83 9.03 -5.14
CA GLU A 67 6.86 8.01 -4.95
C GLU A 67 6.27 6.60 -4.87
N SER A 68 5.18 6.42 -4.13
CA SER A 68 4.54 5.12 -3.94
C SER A 68 3.92 4.58 -5.21
N ILE A 69 3.32 5.43 -6.04
CA ILE A 69 2.85 5.04 -7.38
C ILE A 69 4.04 4.56 -8.23
N SER A 70 5.15 5.30 -8.21
CA SER A 70 6.37 4.92 -8.94
C SER A 70 6.91 3.56 -8.48
N LYS A 71 6.95 3.31 -7.16
CA LYS A 71 7.33 2.03 -6.56
C LYS A 71 6.36 0.91 -6.96
N CYS A 72 5.06 1.16 -6.98
CA CYS A 72 4.04 0.19 -7.40
C CYS A 72 4.22 -0.22 -8.87
N LEU A 73 4.38 0.76 -9.77
CA LEU A 73 4.60 0.51 -11.20
C LEU A 73 5.90 -0.26 -11.44
N LEU A 74 6.96 0.03 -10.69
CA LEU A 74 8.22 -0.70 -10.76
C LEU A 74 8.08 -2.15 -10.26
N ALA A 75 7.36 -2.37 -9.16
CA ALA A 75 7.09 -3.70 -8.63
C ALA A 75 6.27 -4.55 -9.62
N LEU A 76 5.30 -3.94 -10.32
CA LEU A 76 4.53 -4.59 -11.37
C LEU A 76 5.41 -4.97 -12.57
N LYS A 77 6.21 -4.03 -13.10
CA LYS A 77 7.11 -4.28 -14.24
C LYS A 77 8.18 -5.33 -13.95
N SER A 78 8.63 -5.41 -12.70
CA SER A 78 9.67 -6.36 -12.28
C SER A 78 9.12 -7.72 -11.82
N GLY A 79 7.80 -7.94 -11.87
CA GLY A 79 7.17 -9.19 -11.42
C GLY A 79 7.25 -9.43 -9.91
N ARG A 80 7.49 -8.37 -9.12
CA ARG A 80 7.66 -8.42 -7.65
C ARG A 80 6.42 -7.99 -6.88
N LEU A 81 5.24 -8.07 -7.51
CA LEU A 81 3.96 -7.67 -6.92
C LEU A 81 3.71 -8.32 -5.55
N GLN A 82 3.83 -9.65 -5.48
CA GLN A 82 3.54 -10.38 -4.25
C GLN A 82 4.50 -10.00 -3.12
N GLY A 83 5.80 -9.89 -3.41
CA GLY A 83 6.80 -9.47 -2.42
C GLY A 83 6.58 -8.05 -1.91
N PHE A 84 6.09 -7.15 -2.75
CA PHE A 84 5.69 -5.80 -2.32
C PHE A 84 4.51 -5.85 -1.34
N ILE A 85 3.48 -6.62 -1.68
CA ILE A 85 2.27 -6.77 -0.85
C ILE A 85 2.61 -7.41 0.50
N ASP A 86 3.36 -8.52 0.49
CA ASP A 86 3.73 -9.26 1.70
C ASP A 86 4.53 -8.37 2.66
N HIS A 87 5.47 -7.59 2.11
CA HIS A 87 6.26 -6.66 2.90
C HIS A 87 5.40 -5.57 3.56
N ARG A 88 4.38 -5.05 2.85
CA ARG A 88 3.48 -4.03 3.41
C ARG A 88 2.49 -4.59 4.43
N ILE A 89 1.96 -5.80 4.22
CA ILE A 89 1.08 -6.45 5.20
C ILE A 89 1.81 -6.67 6.53
N GLN A 90 3.09 -7.05 6.50
CA GLN A 90 3.88 -7.28 7.72
C GLN A 90 4.03 -6.05 8.61
N GLN A 91 3.85 -4.85 8.05
CA GLN A 91 3.91 -3.59 8.79
C GLN A 91 2.56 -3.19 9.40
N ILE A 92 1.46 -3.88 9.07
CA ILE A 92 0.13 -3.59 9.57
C ILE A 92 -0.16 -4.52 10.75
N GLU A 93 -0.28 -3.95 11.94
CA GLU A 93 -0.49 -4.69 13.20
C GLU A 93 -1.95 -4.59 13.69
N ASP A 94 -2.63 -3.47 13.39
CA ASP A 94 -3.98 -3.18 13.82
C ASP A 94 -5.01 -4.02 13.05
N ALA A 95 -5.84 -4.76 13.79
CA ALA A 95 -6.81 -5.69 13.21
C ALA A 95 -7.76 -5.04 12.18
N PRO A 96 -8.35 -3.85 12.41
CA PRO A 96 -9.19 -3.19 11.41
C PRO A 96 -8.44 -2.81 10.12
N LEU A 97 -7.16 -2.41 10.25
CA LEU A 97 -6.32 -2.10 9.10
C LEU A 97 -5.92 -3.37 8.35
N GLN A 98 -5.69 -4.49 9.05
CA GLN A 98 -5.43 -5.79 8.43
C GLN A 98 -6.63 -6.30 7.63
N GLU A 99 -7.85 -6.18 8.14
CA GLU A 99 -9.06 -6.55 7.38
C GLU A 99 -9.19 -5.73 6.10
N THR A 100 -8.94 -4.43 6.20
CA THR A 100 -8.98 -3.51 5.04
C THR A 100 -7.87 -3.86 4.05
N ALA A 101 -6.65 -4.12 4.52
CA ALA A 101 -5.53 -4.54 3.68
C ALA A 101 -5.84 -5.85 2.95
N GLN A 102 -6.39 -6.85 3.65
CA GLN A 102 -6.74 -8.13 3.07
C GLN A 102 -7.82 -7.99 1.99
N PHE A 103 -8.82 -7.13 2.21
CA PHE A 103 -9.82 -6.81 1.19
C PHE A 103 -9.17 -6.22 -0.08
N LEU A 104 -8.23 -5.29 0.07
CA LEU A 104 -7.50 -4.69 -1.06
C LEU A 104 -6.61 -5.72 -1.77
N VAL A 105 -5.92 -6.58 -1.03
CA VAL A 105 -5.11 -7.66 -1.60
C VAL A 105 -5.95 -8.64 -2.41
N ASN A 106 -7.14 -8.99 -1.91
CA ASN A 106 -8.06 -9.83 -2.67
C ASN A 106 -8.47 -9.17 -3.99
N LYS A 107 -8.76 -7.86 -3.97
CA LYS A 107 -9.03 -7.09 -5.21
C LYS A 107 -7.84 -7.09 -6.16
N ILE A 108 -6.62 -6.87 -5.65
CA ILE A 108 -5.38 -6.93 -6.45
C ILE A 108 -5.25 -8.30 -7.11
N ASN A 109 -5.40 -9.38 -6.36
CA ASN A 109 -5.25 -10.73 -6.87
C ASN A 109 -6.31 -11.07 -7.93
N MET A 110 -7.55 -10.62 -7.75
CA MET A 110 -8.59 -10.77 -8.77
C MET A 110 -8.26 -10.00 -10.05
N ALA A 111 -7.87 -8.73 -9.92
CA ALA A 111 -7.50 -7.91 -11.08
C ALA A 111 -6.26 -8.47 -11.81
N ASN A 112 -5.27 -8.98 -11.07
CA ASN A 112 -4.08 -9.58 -11.65
C ASN A 112 -4.40 -10.90 -12.39
N LYS A 113 -5.34 -11.72 -11.88
CA LYS A 113 -5.81 -12.93 -12.58
C LYS A 113 -6.52 -12.59 -13.89
N VAL A 114 -7.46 -11.64 -13.87
CA VAL A 114 -8.16 -11.19 -15.08
C VAL A 114 -7.17 -10.72 -16.14
N LYS A 115 -6.18 -9.91 -15.74
CA LYS A 115 -5.14 -9.43 -16.64
C LYS A 115 -4.26 -10.55 -17.21
N HIS A 116 -4.00 -11.60 -16.45
CA HIS A 116 -3.28 -12.77 -16.96
C HIS A 116 -4.13 -13.59 -17.95
N GLU A 117 -5.44 -13.69 -17.74
CA GLU A 117 -6.38 -14.38 -18.65
C GLU A 117 -6.61 -13.60 -19.96
N GLU A 118 -6.61 -12.27 -19.93
CA GLU A 118 -6.75 -11.42 -21.13
C GLU A 118 -5.50 -11.43 -22.04
N ASN A 119 -4.34 -11.81 -21.49
CA ASN A 119 -3.06 -11.85 -22.21
C ASN A 119 -2.60 -13.28 -22.60
N ALA A 120 -3.43 -14.30 -22.34
CA ALA A 120 -3.17 -15.72 -22.65
C ALA A 120 -3.90 -16.16 -23.94
#